data_AF-A0A538DGR3-F1
#
_entry.id   AF-A0A538DGR3-F1
#
_cell.length_a   1.000
_cell.length_b   1.000
_cell.length_c   1.000
_cell.angle_alpha   90.00
_cell.angle_beta   90.00
_cell.angle_gamma   90.00
#
_symmetry.space_group_name_H-M   'P 1'
#
loop_
_entity.id
_entity.type
_entity.pdbx_description
1 polymer ?
#
loop_
_entity_poly.entity_id
_entity_poly.type
_entity_poly.pdbx_seq_one_letter_code
_entity_poly.pdbx_strand_id
1 'polypeptide(L)'
;MQGDDLVAPEHIGIISSNSKLKLVNRPSFNVAYVTIHQGANSPMNDLKVRQAVAYGLDRASVVKSFYSGRGQVAQEFEPPQLFGWTNKVPKYTYNPTKAKQLLNSSSCHVPCKIDFWYPTSVSRPYMPDPKRNFEAFSASLEEAGFSVTAHSAPWRPDYVKHVNDGTAGDLNL
;
A
#
# COMPACT_ATOMS: atom_id res chain seq x y z
N MET A 1 -7.42 5.05 -32.45
CA MET A 1 -7.55 5.97 -31.31
C MET A 1 -6.17 6.17 -30.72
N GLN A 2 -5.60 7.37 -30.78
CA GLN A 2 -4.46 7.73 -29.93
C GLN A 2 -5.03 8.01 -28.53
N GLY A 3 -4.67 7.20 -27.56
CA GLY A 3 -5.13 7.32 -26.19
C GLY A 3 -3.99 6.95 -25.26
N ASP A 4 -3.84 7.72 -24.18
CA ASP A 4 -2.94 7.41 -23.09
C ASP A 4 -3.75 6.64 -22.03
N ASP A 5 -3.26 5.47 -21.65
CA ASP A 5 -3.87 4.68 -20.57
C ASP A 5 -3.06 4.91 -19.28
N LEU A 6 -3.71 4.79 -18.12
CA LEU A 6 -3.05 4.97 -16.81
C LEU A 6 -2.48 6.37 -16.57
N VAL A 7 -3.19 7.39 -17.05
CA VAL A 7 -2.90 8.81 -16.82
C VAL A 7 -2.55 9.07 -15.35
N ALA A 8 -1.35 9.62 -15.12
CA ALA A 8 -0.87 9.98 -13.80
C ALA A 8 -1.83 10.97 -13.10
N PRO A 9 -2.11 10.81 -11.78
CA PRO A 9 -3.09 11.65 -11.07
C PRO A 9 -2.87 13.16 -11.21
N GLU A 10 -1.62 13.59 -11.33
CA GLU A 10 -1.19 14.99 -11.54
C GLU A 10 -1.59 15.56 -12.91
N HIS A 11 -1.75 14.71 -13.94
CA HIS A 11 -2.10 15.14 -15.30
C HIS A 11 -3.61 15.33 -15.50
N ILE A 12 -4.45 14.87 -14.56
CA ILE A 12 -5.91 14.93 -14.68
C ILE A 12 -6.44 16.35 -14.86
N GLY A 13 -5.88 17.32 -14.11
CA GLY A 13 -6.29 18.73 -14.20
C GLY A 13 -6.00 19.35 -15.57
N ILE A 14 -4.86 18.98 -16.17
CA ILE A 14 -4.44 19.44 -17.49
C ILE A 14 -5.37 18.84 -18.57
N ILE A 15 -5.69 17.55 -18.47
CA ILE A 15 -6.57 16.88 -19.44
C ILE A 15 -7.99 17.41 -19.34
N SER A 16 -8.51 17.60 -18.12
CA SER A 16 -9.89 18.05 -17.91
C SER A 16 -10.13 19.49 -18.36
N SER A 17 -9.08 20.31 -18.45
CA SER A 17 -9.15 21.70 -18.92
C SER A 17 -8.96 21.85 -20.43
N ASN A 18 -8.60 20.78 -21.15
CA ASN A 18 -8.37 20.80 -22.59
C ASN A 18 -9.58 20.24 -23.36
N SER A 19 -10.28 21.11 -24.11
CA SER A 19 -11.48 20.74 -24.87
C SER A 19 -11.24 19.74 -26.02
N LYS A 20 -9.98 19.50 -26.41
CA LYS A 20 -9.61 18.51 -27.43
C LYS A 20 -9.32 17.13 -26.84
N LEU A 21 -9.25 17.01 -25.52
CA LEU A 21 -8.99 15.75 -24.83
C LEU A 21 -10.26 15.27 -24.13
N LYS A 22 -10.42 13.95 -24.06
CA LYS A 22 -11.53 13.31 -23.34
C LYS A 22 -10.99 12.40 -22.26
N LEU A 23 -11.32 12.73 -21.02
CA LEU A 23 -11.05 11.86 -19.90
C LEU A 23 -12.11 10.75 -19.86
N VAL A 24 -11.71 9.52 -20.19
CA VAL A 24 -12.59 8.36 -20.10
C VAL A 24 -12.37 7.67 -18.76
N ASN A 25 -13.40 7.62 -17.92
CA ASN A 25 -13.34 6.91 -16.65
C ASN A 25 -13.80 5.46 -16.84
N ARG A 26 -13.01 4.49 -16.39
CA ARG A 26 -13.37 3.07 -16.37
C ARG A 26 -13.29 2.59 -14.92
N PRO A 27 -14.30 1.85 -14.40
CA PRO A 27 -14.20 1.26 -13.08
C PRO A 27 -12.94 0.40 -12.99
N SER A 28 -12.11 0.66 -11.98
CA SER A 28 -10.84 -0.04 -11.80
C SER A 28 -11.07 -1.50 -11.41
N PHE A 29 -10.54 -2.43 -12.21
CA PHE A 29 -10.40 -3.84 -11.84
C PHE A 29 -8.97 -4.08 -11.30
N ASN A 30 -8.64 -3.41 -10.19
CA ASN A 30 -7.34 -3.53 -9.54
C ASN A 30 -7.43 -3.20 -8.04
N VAL A 31 -6.39 -3.58 -7.31
CA VAL A 31 -6.18 -3.26 -5.90
C VAL A 31 -4.68 -3.05 -5.66
N ALA A 32 -4.33 -2.09 -4.83
CA ALA A 32 -2.99 -1.98 -4.25
C ALA A 32 -3.01 -2.47 -2.81
N TYR A 33 -1.96 -3.16 -2.40
CA TYR A 33 -1.83 -3.72 -1.07
C TYR A 33 -0.39 -3.61 -0.58
N VAL A 34 -0.23 -3.60 0.74
CA VAL A 34 1.05 -3.90 1.38
C VAL A 34 1.06 -5.41 1.65
N THR A 35 2.00 -6.13 1.07
CA THR A 35 2.22 -7.54 1.38
C THR A 35 2.88 -7.66 2.74
N ILE A 36 2.46 -8.65 3.54
CA ILE A 36 3.12 -9.04 4.78
C ILE A 36 3.69 -10.45 4.59
N HIS A 37 4.99 -10.62 4.76
CA HIS A 37 5.65 -11.93 4.65
C HIS A 37 5.47 -12.76 5.92
N GLN A 38 4.38 -13.54 5.99
CA GLN A 38 3.96 -14.28 7.19
C GLN A 38 4.68 -15.61 7.43
N GLY A 39 5.76 -15.91 6.69
CA GLY A 39 6.48 -17.19 6.77
C GLY A 39 7.11 -17.43 8.16
N ALA A 40 8.03 -18.40 8.27
CA ALA A 40 8.72 -18.68 9.55
C ALA A 40 9.60 -17.53 10.09
N ASN A 41 9.59 -16.37 9.43
CA ASN A 41 10.39 -15.21 9.76
C ASN A 41 9.71 -14.39 10.88
N SER A 42 10.44 -14.21 11.98
CA SER A 42 10.10 -13.22 13.01
C SER A 42 10.35 -11.81 12.44
N PRO A 43 9.53 -10.79 12.76
CA PRO A 43 8.40 -10.84 13.69
C PRO A 43 7.04 -11.10 13.02
N MET A 44 6.99 -11.21 11.69
CA MET A 44 5.74 -11.31 10.92
C MET A 44 4.99 -12.63 11.09
N ASN A 45 5.65 -13.67 11.63
CA ASN A 45 4.98 -14.90 12.05
C ASN A 45 3.95 -14.69 13.18
N ASP A 46 4.09 -13.63 14.01
CA ASP A 46 3.13 -13.28 15.06
C ASP A 46 1.93 -12.49 14.50
N LEU A 47 0.71 -13.02 14.71
CA LEU A 47 -0.54 -12.39 14.28
C LEU A 47 -0.71 -10.97 14.85
N LYS A 48 -0.29 -10.74 16.10
CA LYS A 48 -0.42 -9.41 16.73
C LYS A 48 0.45 -8.38 16.04
N VAL A 49 1.64 -8.77 15.57
CA VAL A 49 2.53 -7.87 14.80
C VAL A 49 1.86 -7.52 13.47
N ARG A 50 1.27 -8.49 12.77
CA ARG A 50 0.54 -8.25 11.52
C ARG A 50 -0.68 -7.34 11.71
N GLN A 51 -1.42 -7.54 12.79
CA GLN A 51 -2.53 -6.65 13.17
C GLN A 51 -2.03 -5.25 13.51
N ALA A 52 -0.89 -5.12 14.19
CA ALA A 52 -0.28 -3.84 14.47
C ALA A 52 0.11 -3.10 13.18
N VAL A 53 0.67 -3.81 12.18
CA VAL A 53 0.93 -3.24 10.84
C VAL A 53 -0.38 -2.74 10.22
N ALA A 54 -1.44 -3.56 10.22
CA ALA A 54 -2.73 -3.18 9.62
C ALA A 54 -3.36 -1.93 10.29
N TYR A 55 -3.24 -1.80 11.61
CA TYR A 55 -3.66 -0.59 12.35
C TYR A 55 -2.69 0.59 12.19
N GLY A 56 -1.42 0.35 11.86
CA GLY A 56 -0.40 1.38 11.69
C GLY A 56 -0.35 2.00 10.30
N LEU A 57 -1.04 1.45 9.30
CA LEU A 57 -1.06 2.00 7.94
C LEU A 57 -2.19 3.04 7.78
N ASP A 58 -1.82 4.31 7.58
CA ASP A 58 -2.80 5.38 7.24
C ASP A 58 -3.21 5.34 5.76
N ARG A 59 -4.01 4.33 5.42
CA ARG A 59 -4.53 4.11 4.07
C ARG A 59 -5.43 5.26 3.59
N ALA A 60 -6.13 5.94 4.51
CA ALA A 60 -7.04 7.01 4.15
C ALA A 60 -6.28 8.26 3.70
N SER A 61 -5.22 8.64 4.43
CA SER A 61 -4.36 9.77 4.06
C SER A 61 -3.63 9.53 2.74
N VAL A 62 -3.11 8.32 2.52
CA VAL A 62 -2.48 7.92 1.25
C VAL A 62 -3.44 8.07 0.06
N VAL A 63 -4.64 7.48 0.16
CA VAL A 63 -5.67 7.58 -0.89
C VAL A 63 -6.04 9.04 -1.17
N LYS A 64 -6.27 9.82 -0.11
CA LYS A 64 -6.63 11.23 -0.24
C LYS A 64 -5.55 12.06 -0.94
N SER A 65 -4.28 11.79 -0.63
CA SER A 65 -3.16 12.64 -1.05
C SER A 65 -2.61 12.29 -2.43
N PHE A 66 -2.59 10.99 -2.79
CA PHE A 66 -1.85 10.54 -3.98
C PHE A 66 -2.73 10.00 -5.11
N TYR A 67 -4.04 9.84 -4.88
CA TYR A 67 -4.94 9.24 -5.87
C TYR A 67 -5.96 10.23 -6.46
N SER A 68 -5.83 11.53 -6.20
CA SER A 68 -6.64 12.62 -6.80
C SER A 68 -8.16 12.35 -6.83
N GLY A 69 -8.70 11.78 -5.75
CA GLY A 69 -10.13 11.45 -5.64
C GLY A 69 -10.61 10.27 -6.50
N ARG A 70 -9.70 9.56 -7.16
CA ARG A 70 -9.98 8.38 -8.00
C ARG A 70 -9.69 7.05 -7.32
N GLY A 71 -8.98 7.09 -6.20
CA GLY A 71 -8.80 5.94 -5.31
C GLY A 71 -9.88 5.91 -4.24
N GLN A 72 -10.14 4.72 -3.71
CA GLN A 72 -10.93 4.51 -2.50
C GLN A 72 -10.18 3.56 -1.59
N VAL A 73 -10.38 3.69 -0.27
CA VAL A 73 -9.78 2.76 0.68
C VAL A 73 -10.39 1.38 0.49
N ALA A 74 -9.57 0.41 0.09
CA ALA A 74 -9.99 -0.98 -0.07
C ALA A 74 -10.44 -1.57 1.28
N GLN A 75 -11.61 -2.21 1.29
CA GLN A 75 -12.14 -2.92 2.46
C GLN A 75 -11.72 -4.39 2.45
N GLU A 76 -11.63 -4.99 1.26
CA GLU A 76 -11.15 -6.34 1.00
C GLU A 76 -10.35 -6.36 -0.31
N PHE A 77 -9.89 -7.54 -0.72
CA PHE A 77 -9.04 -7.71 -1.89
C PHE A 77 -9.78 -7.47 -3.21
N GLU A 78 -11.02 -7.94 -3.31
CA GLU A 78 -11.82 -7.76 -4.51
C GLU A 78 -12.38 -6.32 -4.58
N PRO A 79 -12.39 -5.69 -5.78
CA PRO A 79 -13.05 -4.41 -5.97
C PRO A 79 -14.60 -4.54 -5.94
N PRO A 80 -15.35 -3.47 -5.55
CA PRO A 80 -16.81 -3.53 -5.41
C PRO A 80 -17.62 -3.89 -6.66
N GLN A 81 -16.98 -3.84 -7.83
CA GLN A 81 -17.59 -4.17 -9.11
C GLN A 81 -17.70 -5.69 -9.32
N LEU A 82 -17.09 -6.52 -8.49
CA LEU A 82 -17.09 -7.96 -8.65
C LEU A 82 -18.12 -8.67 -7.81
N PHE A 83 -18.67 -9.73 -8.41
CA PHE A 83 -19.55 -10.65 -7.71
C PHE A 83 -18.78 -11.32 -6.56
N GLY A 84 -19.39 -11.29 -5.37
CA GLY A 84 -18.77 -11.79 -4.14
C GLY A 84 -18.24 -10.69 -3.22
N TRP A 85 -18.18 -9.43 -3.68
CA TRP A 85 -17.77 -8.32 -2.83
C TRP A 85 -18.73 -8.07 -1.65
N THR A 86 -18.18 -7.75 -0.47
CA THR A 86 -18.93 -7.42 0.74
C THR A 86 -18.23 -6.37 1.61
N ASN A 87 -19.02 -5.45 2.15
CA ASN A 87 -18.54 -4.45 3.13
C ASN A 87 -18.58 -4.95 4.58
N LYS A 88 -18.94 -6.22 4.80
CA LYS A 88 -19.12 -6.84 6.12
C LYS A 88 -17.85 -7.49 6.69
N VAL A 89 -16.70 -7.25 6.05
CA VAL A 89 -15.40 -7.72 6.54
C VAL A 89 -14.90 -6.90 7.73
N PRO A 90 -14.07 -7.48 8.62
CA PRO A 90 -13.37 -6.72 9.65
C PRO A 90 -12.54 -5.59 9.05
N LYS A 91 -12.58 -4.41 9.67
CA LYS A 91 -11.87 -3.22 9.18
C LYS A 91 -10.75 -2.83 10.14
N TYR A 92 -9.59 -2.56 9.56
CA TYR A 92 -8.43 -2.00 10.27
C TYR A 92 -8.31 -0.51 9.93
N THR A 93 -8.98 0.32 10.72
CA THR A 93 -8.85 1.78 10.61
C THR A 93 -7.53 2.23 11.21
N TYR A 94 -6.87 3.25 10.64
CA TYR A 94 -5.64 3.78 11.20
C TYR A 94 -5.79 4.12 12.70
N ASN A 95 -4.97 3.48 13.54
CA ASN A 95 -5.00 3.60 14.99
C ASN A 95 -3.60 3.26 15.56
N PRO A 96 -2.67 4.25 15.57
CA PRO A 96 -1.29 4.03 16.03
C PRO A 96 -1.23 3.63 17.51
N THR A 97 -2.17 4.08 18.34
CA THR A 97 -2.29 3.67 19.75
C THR A 97 -2.58 2.18 19.87
N LYS A 98 -3.54 1.66 19.09
CA LYS A 98 -3.87 0.23 19.08
C LYS A 98 -2.71 -0.61 18.54
N ALA A 99 -2.00 -0.12 17.53
CA ALA A 99 -0.80 -0.78 17.00
C ALA A 99 0.28 -0.92 18.08
N LYS A 100 0.62 0.15 18.81
CA LYS A 100 1.57 0.09 19.95
C LYS A 100 1.15 -0.89 21.04
N GLN A 101 -0.14 -0.92 21.38
CA GLN A 101 -0.68 -1.88 22.36
C GLN A 101 -0.50 -3.33 21.91
N LEU A 102 -0.75 -3.61 20.62
CA LEU A 102 -0.55 -4.94 20.05
C LEU A 102 0.93 -5.34 20.09
N LEU A 103 1.83 -4.44 19.67
CA LEU A 103 3.28 -4.64 19.69
C LEU A 103 3.80 -4.98 21.10
N ASN A 104 3.39 -4.22 22.12
CA ASN A 104 3.78 -4.48 23.51
C ASN A 104 3.32 -5.84 24.07
N SER A 105 2.40 -6.52 23.40
CA SER A 105 1.90 -7.84 23.80
C SER A 105 2.26 -8.95 22.79
N SER A 106 3.20 -8.67 21.89
CA SER A 106 3.62 -9.53 20.78
C SER A 106 5.09 -9.95 20.91
N SER A 107 5.58 -10.70 19.93
CA SER A 107 7.01 -11.04 19.79
C SER A 107 7.91 -9.82 19.52
N CYS A 108 7.36 -8.69 19.06
CA CYS A 108 8.10 -7.50 18.66
C CYS A 108 7.66 -6.26 19.44
N HIS A 109 8.52 -5.77 20.34
CA HIS A 109 8.23 -4.65 21.22
C HIS A 109 8.61 -3.32 20.58
N VAL A 110 8.01 -2.22 21.03
CA VAL A 110 8.28 -0.87 20.51
C VAL A 110 9.71 -0.41 20.89
N PRO A 111 10.53 0.07 19.95
CA PRO A 111 10.27 0.14 18.51
C PRO A 111 10.43 -1.22 17.82
N CYS A 112 9.39 -1.67 17.13
CA CYS A 112 9.43 -2.94 16.40
C CYS A 112 10.14 -2.75 15.07
N LYS A 113 11.32 -3.34 14.91
CA LYS A 113 12.13 -3.21 13.68
C LYS A 113 11.58 -4.07 12.56
N ILE A 114 11.41 -3.48 11.39
CA ILE A 114 10.92 -4.17 10.19
C ILE A 114 11.64 -3.68 8.93
N ASP A 115 11.80 -4.56 7.96
CA ASP A 115 12.25 -4.23 6.61
C ASP A 115 11.04 -3.97 5.69
N PHE A 116 11.01 -2.84 5.00
CA PHE A 116 9.93 -2.49 4.07
C PHE A 116 10.50 -2.13 2.69
N TRP A 117 10.09 -2.90 1.67
CA TRP A 117 10.56 -2.81 0.31
C TRP A 117 9.58 -2.11 -0.63
N TYR A 118 10.07 -1.24 -1.50
CA TYR A 118 9.27 -0.64 -2.57
C TYR A 118 9.96 -0.69 -3.94
N PRO A 119 9.21 -0.78 -5.05
CA PRO A 119 9.80 -0.77 -6.38
C PRO A 119 10.15 0.65 -6.83
N THR A 120 11.22 0.78 -7.61
CA THR A 120 11.60 2.03 -8.28
C THR A 120 11.45 1.91 -9.80
N SER A 121 11.49 3.06 -10.48
CA SER A 121 11.45 3.16 -11.95
C SER A 121 10.21 2.52 -12.59
N VAL A 122 9.07 2.56 -11.89
CA VAL A 122 7.79 2.04 -12.36
C VAL A 122 6.64 2.87 -11.84
N SER A 123 5.58 2.97 -12.65
CA SER A 123 4.26 3.39 -12.23
C SER A 123 3.28 2.27 -12.55
N ARG A 124 2.28 2.03 -11.69
CA ARG A 124 1.26 0.99 -11.88
C ARG A 124 -0.14 1.58 -11.77
N PRO A 125 -1.15 1.00 -12.45
CA PRO A 125 -2.55 1.44 -12.36
C PRO A 125 -3.08 1.60 -10.93
N TYR A 126 -2.65 0.69 -10.05
CA TYR A 126 -3.06 0.62 -8.64
C TYR A 126 -2.12 1.41 -7.72
N MET A 127 -0.92 1.76 -8.18
CA MET A 127 0.12 2.43 -7.41
C MET A 127 0.92 3.36 -8.34
N PRO A 128 0.41 4.57 -8.61
CA PRO A 128 1.04 5.49 -9.55
C PRO A 128 2.43 5.98 -9.13
N ASP A 129 2.64 6.15 -7.82
CA ASP A 129 3.92 6.58 -7.22
C ASP A 129 4.27 5.66 -6.03
N PRO A 130 5.03 4.57 -6.28
CA PRO A 130 5.41 3.64 -5.22
C PRO A 130 6.25 4.27 -4.11
N LYS A 131 7.11 5.24 -4.45
CA LYS A 131 8.01 5.89 -3.49
C LYS A 131 7.23 6.74 -2.51
N ARG A 132 6.28 7.56 -3.00
CA ARG A 132 5.42 8.36 -2.11
C ARG A 132 4.50 7.51 -1.24
N ASN A 133 3.94 6.44 -1.80
CA ASN A 133 3.16 5.47 -1.01
C ASN A 133 4.02 4.86 0.11
N PHE A 134 5.24 4.41 -0.22
CA PHE A 134 6.19 3.86 0.74
C PHE A 134 6.55 4.86 1.85
N GLU A 135 6.90 6.10 1.48
CA GLU A 135 7.28 7.15 2.44
C GLU A 135 6.13 7.47 3.40
N ALA A 136 4.91 7.62 2.88
CA ALA A 136 3.74 7.89 3.72
C ALA A 136 3.39 6.72 4.65
N PHE A 137 3.45 5.49 4.14
CA PHE A 137 3.20 4.32 4.98
C PHE A 137 4.29 4.12 6.03
N SER A 138 5.56 4.34 5.67
CA SER A 138 6.68 4.29 6.62
C SER A 138 6.49 5.29 7.75
N ALA A 139 6.13 6.54 7.44
CA ALA A 139 5.85 7.55 8.46
C ALA A 139 4.69 7.14 9.39
N SER A 140 3.59 6.59 8.84
CA SER A 140 2.46 6.11 9.66
C SER A 140 2.84 4.91 10.54
N LEU A 141 3.69 4.01 10.03
CA LEU A 141 4.19 2.86 10.79
C LEU A 141 5.15 3.31 11.91
N GLU A 142 6.02 4.28 11.66
CA GLU A 142 6.89 4.87 12.68
C GLU A 142 6.08 5.52 13.80
N GLU A 143 5.03 6.28 13.46
CA GLU A 143 4.10 6.82 14.45
C GLU A 143 3.40 5.70 15.25
N ALA A 144 3.13 4.56 14.62
CA ALA A 144 2.52 3.36 15.21
C ALA A 144 3.49 2.48 16.02
N GLY A 145 4.76 2.89 16.18
CA GLY A 145 5.73 2.19 17.02
C GLY A 145 6.62 1.18 16.30
N PHE A 146 6.65 1.22 14.98
CA PHE A 146 7.66 0.50 14.18
C PHE A 146 8.93 1.33 13.99
N SER A 147 10.03 0.67 13.66
CA SER A 147 11.24 1.29 13.12
C SER A 147 11.49 0.67 11.76
N VAL A 148 11.28 1.47 10.70
CA VAL A 148 11.27 0.99 9.33
C VAL A 148 12.66 1.09 8.72
N THR A 149 13.18 -0.01 8.21
CA THR A 149 14.37 -0.04 7.36
C THR A 149 13.91 -0.10 5.90
N ALA A 150 14.23 0.96 5.15
CA ALA A 150 13.83 1.10 3.76
C ALA A 150 14.73 0.29 2.83
N HIS A 151 14.12 -0.46 1.92
CA HIS A 151 14.80 -1.12 0.81
C HIS A 151 14.10 -0.80 -0.50
N SER A 152 14.87 -0.75 -1.59
CA SER A 152 14.32 -0.45 -2.90
C SER A 152 15.09 -1.14 -4.00
N ALA A 153 14.39 -1.48 -5.08
CA ALA A 153 14.99 -2.06 -6.28
C ALA A 153 14.17 -1.68 -7.53
N PRO A 154 14.78 -1.60 -8.72
CA PRO A 154 14.04 -1.42 -9.96
C PRO A 154 13.00 -2.54 -10.15
N TRP A 155 11.81 -2.19 -10.69
CA TRP A 155 10.69 -3.14 -10.84
C TRP A 155 11.10 -4.50 -11.43
N ARG A 156 11.85 -4.45 -12.54
CA ARG A 156 12.50 -5.61 -13.15
C ARG A 156 13.94 -5.23 -13.52
N PRO A 157 14.88 -6.16 -13.41
CA PRO A 157 14.69 -7.57 -13.05
C PRO A 157 14.57 -7.85 -11.53
N ASP A 158 14.85 -6.87 -10.67
CA ASP A 158 15.21 -7.13 -9.27
C ASP A 158 14.01 -7.22 -8.31
N TYR A 159 13.17 -6.19 -8.25
CA TYR A 159 12.11 -6.12 -7.23
C TYR A 159 11.17 -7.31 -7.28
N VAL A 160 10.63 -7.60 -8.47
CA VAL A 160 9.71 -8.73 -8.68
C VAL A 160 10.38 -10.06 -8.36
N LYS A 161 11.69 -10.20 -8.62
CA LYS A 161 12.45 -11.41 -8.26
C LYS A 161 12.49 -11.57 -6.74
N HIS A 162 12.85 -10.52 -6.00
CA HIS A 162 12.88 -10.56 -4.53
C HIS A 162 11.51 -10.88 -3.92
N VAL A 163 10.42 -10.31 -4.47
CA VAL A 163 9.05 -10.62 -4.03
C VAL A 163 8.71 -12.09 -4.28
N ASN A 164 8.97 -12.60 -5.49
CA ASN A 164 8.66 -13.99 -5.84
C ASN A 164 9.49 -15.01 -5.03
N ASP A 165 10.74 -14.67 -4.73
CA ASP A 165 11.63 -15.52 -3.93
C ASP A 165 11.36 -15.41 -2.42
N GLY A 166 10.46 -14.51 -2.00
CA GLY A 166 10.15 -14.28 -0.58
C GLY A 166 11.27 -13.57 0.20
N THR A 167 12.14 -12.83 -0.50
CA THR A 167 13.29 -12.12 0.09
C THR A 167 13.10 -10.60 0.19
N ALA A 168 11.95 -10.07 -0.24
CA ALA A 168 11.60 -8.65 -0.13
C ALA A 168 11.09 -8.26 1.28
N GLY A 169 11.94 -8.44 2.30
CA GLY A 169 11.77 -7.95 3.68
C GLY A 169 10.55 -8.51 4.42
N ASP A 170 10.11 -7.79 5.46
CA ASP A 170 8.89 -8.09 6.21
C ASP A 170 7.64 -7.60 5.46
N LEU A 171 7.75 -6.41 4.87
CA LEU A 171 6.70 -5.73 4.12
C LEU A 171 7.17 -5.38 2.70
N ASN A 172 6.24 -5.38 1.73
CA ASN A 172 6.49 -4.85 0.39
C ASN A 172 5.21 -4.29 -0.28
N LEU A 173 5.38 -3.50 -1.35
CA LEU A 173 4.33 -2.82 -2.13
C LEU A 173 3.99 -3.49 -3.47
#